data_AF-R0KIM0-F1
#
_entry.id   AF-R0KIM0-F1
#
_cell.length_a   1.000
_cell.length_b   1.000
_cell.length_c   1.000
_cell.angle_alpha   90.00
_cell.angle_beta   90.00
_cell.angle_gamma   90.00
#
_symmetry.space_group_name_H-M   'P 1'
#
loop_
_entity.id
_entity.type
_entity.pdbx_description
1 polymer ?
#
loop_
_entity_poly.entity_id
_entity_poly.type
_entity_poly.pdbx_seq_one_letter_code
_entity_poly.pdbx_strand_id
1 'polypeptide(L)'
;MEEDGPKWRLEHASTGLSVCQQAACKRSKALIAKGELRIGTRALFDNDIEMRYYIAWRHWACATKHQIQGLKETTENDPTKAPGYDALSPESQEQVRLAFEHGMPVDKQFKDIREDLAKDAPKYGQEYQNAMAYKVDLAARAAACRGKDCLSKQIKITKGELRLGILIPFDGEHASTVYKHWKCISAFDLANVTLFFERDSIEGVEELPEEVQAAVLETFQTGKIVEPPERAIEPPKAKAKKSRSKKSKASAKDGEVDVTVVRLAASLGSLFFYSSAP
;
A
#
# COMPACT_ATOMS: atom_id res chain seq x y z
N MET A 1 1.72 25.97 -1.31
CA MET A 1 2.29 24.81 -0.60
C MET A 1 1.16 23.83 -0.38
N GLU A 2 1.01 22.85 -1.26
CA GLU A 2 0.01 21.78 -1.13
C GLU A 2 0.74 20.53 -0.61
N GLU A 3 1.41 20.73 0.53
CA GLU A 3 1.83 19.63 1.39
C GLU A 3 0.56 19.06 1.98
N ASP A 4 0.04 17.98 1.37
CA ASP A 4 -0.79 16.95 2.00
C ASP A 4 -1.94 16.46 1.11
N GLY A 5 -1.84 15.20 0.68
CA GLY A 5 -2.90 14.47 -0.03
C GLY A 5 -4.32 14.60 0.57
N PRO A 6 -5.34 14.22 -0.21
CA PRO A 6 -6.70 14.73 -0.09
C PRO A 6 -7.33 14.48 1.29
N LYS A 7 -8.15 15.45 1.75
CA LYS A 7 -8.86 15.38 3.04
C LYS A 7 -9.79 14.17 3.14
N TRP A 8 -10.43 13.80 2.04
CA TRP A 8 -11.31 12.64 1.95
C TRP A 8 -10.80 11.66 0.90
N ARG A 9 -10.91 10.36 1.18
CA ARG A 9 -10.40 9.30 0.30
C ARG A 9 -11.35 8.12 0.24
N LEU A 10 -11.56 7.57 -0.96
CA LEU A 10 -12.32 6.35 -1.20
C LEU A 10 -11.36 5.23 -1.63
N GLU A 11 -11.59 4.01 -1.14
CA GLU A 11 -10.88 2.81 -1.62
C GLU A 11 -11.56 1.52 -1.16
N HIS A 12 -11.29 0.41 -1.85
CA HIS A 12 -11.43 -0.93 -1.30
C HIS A 12 -10.27 -1.20 -0.35
N ALA A 13 -10.56 -1.65 0.87
CA ALA A 13 -9.58 -1.71 1.94
C ALA A 13 -8.36 -2.59 1.61
N SER A 14 -7.16 -2.01 1.56
CA SER A 14 -5.93 -2.75 1.27
C SER A 14 -5.60 -3.85 2.30
N THR A 15 -6.06 -3.68 3.55
CA THR A 15 -5.87 -4.62 4.65
C THR A 15 -7.13 -4.74 5.51
N GLY A 16 -7.26 -5.86 6.22
CA GLY A 16 -8.35 -6.12 7.17
C GLY A 16 -8.07 -5.64 8.61
N LEU A 17 -7.16 -4.67 8.79
CA LEU A 17 -6.65 -4.26 10.11
C LEU A 17 -7.20 -2.91 10.58
N SER A 18 -7.85 -2.16 9.71
CA SER A 18 -8.32 -0.81 10.03
C SER A 18 -9.57 -0.86 10.89
N VAL A 19 -9.53 -0.21 12.06
CA VAL A 19 -10.70 -0.02 12.93
C VAL A 19 -11.54 1.14 12.43
N CYS A 20 -12.84 0.92 12.28
CA CYS A 20 -13.77 1.99 11.91
C CYS A 20 -13.84 3.06 13.00
N GLN A 21 -13.65 4.32 12.63
CA GLN A 21 -13.62 5.46 13.54
C GLN A 21 -15.00 5.97 13.96
N GLN A 22 -16.09 5.33 13.52
CA GLN A 22 -17.40 5.68 14.04
C GLN A 22 -17.54 5.23 15.49
N ALA A 23 -18.07 6.07 16.39
CA ALA A 23 -18.04 5.85 17.84
C ALA A 23 -18.55 4.47 18.27
N ALA A 24 -19.66 3.98 17.70
CA ALA A 24 -20.19 2.65 18.00
C ALA A 24 -19.23 1.53 17.55
N CYS A 25 -18.78 1.58 16.29
CA CYS A 25 -17.83 0.61 15.71
C CYS A 25 -16.46 0.65 16.37
N LYS A 26 -15.97 1.84 16.74
CA LYS A 26 -14.70 2.04 17.42
C LYS A 26 -14.72 1.41 18.81
N ARG A 27 -15.82 1.59 19.55
CA ARG A 27 -16.02 0.95 20.87
C ARG A 27 -16.08 -0.58 20.77
N SER A 28 -16.73 -1.11 19.74
CA SER A 28 -16.74 -2.57 19.50
C SER A 28 -15.49 -3.10 18.80
N LYS A 29 -14.51 -2.23 18.50
CA LYS A 29 -13.30 -2.56 17.73
C LYS A 29 -13.61 -3.25 16.40
N ALA A 30 -14.71 -2.87 15.76
CA ALA A 30 -15.14 -3.43 14.48
C ALA A 30 -14.10 -3.09 13.40
N LEU A 31 -13.53 -4.13 12.82
CA LEU A 31 -12.58 -4.04 11.72
C LEU A 31 -13.32 -3.85 10.40
N ILE A 32 -12.66 -3.16 9.48
CA ILE A 32 -13.05 -3.08 8.07
C ILE A 32 -12.36 -4.26 7.37
N ALA A 33 -13.13 -5.11 6.69
CA ALA A 33 -12.59 -6.29 6.03
C ALA A 33 -11.66 -5.90 4.86
N LYS A 34 -10.66 -6.72 4.55
CA LYS A 34 -9.83 -6.50 3.37
C LYS A 34 -10.72 -6.55 2.12
N GLY A 35 -10.58 -5.55 1.26
CA GLY A 35 -11.40 -5.37 0.08
C GLY A 35 -12.74 -4.71 0.33
N GLU A 36 -13.13 -4.38 1.56
CA GLU A 36 -14.39 -3.66 1.81
C GLU A 36 -14.30 -2.21 1.37
N LEU A 37 -15.36 -1.67 0.75
CA LEU A 37 -15.47 -0.25 0.44
C LEU A 37 -15.42 0.57 1.73
N ARG A 38 -14.49 1.53 1.77
CA ARG A 38 -14.29 2.40 2.93
C ARG A 38 -14.02 3.85 2.52
N ILE A 39 -14.32 4.75 3.46
CA ILE A 39 -14.01 6.17 3.37
C ILE A 39 -13.01 6.56 4.45
N GLY A 40 -12.00 7.32 4.06
CA GLY A 40 -10.95 7.84 4.93
C GLY A 40 -11.05 9.35 5.08
N THR A 41 -10.83 9.83 6.31
CA THR A 41 -10.62 11.25 6.61
C THR A 41 -9.17 11.46 6.98
N ARG A 42 -8.49 12.39 6.33
CA ARG A 42 -7.18 12.84 6.79
C ARG A 42 -7.35 13.65 8.08
N ALA A 43 -6.76 13.14 9.16
CA ALA A 43 -6.81 13.73 10.48
C ALA A 43 -5.39 13.95 11.01
N LEU A 44 -5.19 15.03 11.77
CA LEU A 44 -3.97 15.25 12.52
C LEU A 44 -4.08 14.50 13.85
N PHE A 45 -3.05 13.72 14.16
CA PHE A 45 -2.80 13.21 15.51
C PHE A 45 -1.79 14.15 16.16
N ASP A 46 -2.17 14.68 17.32
CA ASP A 46 -1.35 15.58 18.12
C ASP A 46 -1.50 15.19 19.59
N ASN A 47 -0.37 14.94 20.26
CA ASN A 47 -0.34 14.55 21.67
C ASN A 47 0.83 15.17 22.45
N ASP A 48 1.21 16.42 22.14
CA ASP A 48 2.35 17.18 22.71
C ASP A 48 3.74 16.55 22.46
N ILE A 49 3.81 15.29 22.08
CA ILE A 49 5.04 14.51 21.82
C ILE A 49 5.22 14.27 20.32
N GLU A 50 4.13 14.04 19.60
CA GLU A 50 4.16 13.68 18.19
C GLU A 50 3.03 14.35 17.42
N MET A 51 3.40 15.02 16.33
CA MET A 51 2.47 15.56 15.35
C MET A 51 2.58 14.75 14.06
N ARG A 52 1.55 13.97 13.74
CA ARG A 52 1.51 13.18 12.50
C ARG A 52 0.12 13.15 11.88
N TYR A 53 0.06 13.19 10.56
CA TYR A 53 -1.19 12.94 9.84
C TYR A 53 -1.46 11.43 9.72
N TYR A 54 -2.71 11.05 9.89
CA TYR A 54 -3.19 9.69 9.66
C TYR A 54 -4.56 9.71 8.99
N ILE A 55 -4.94 8.57 8.41
CA ILE A 55 -6.28 8.42 7.81
C ILE A 55 -7.20 7.72 8.81
N ALA A 56 -8.20 8.45 9.27
CA ALA A 56 -9.30 7.95 10.08
C ALA A 56 -10.32 7.22 9.20
N TRP A 57 -10.16 5.89 9.06
CA TRP A 57 -11.02 5.05 8.24
C TRP A 57 -12.40 4.79 8.85
N ARG A 58 -13.44 4.69 8.03
CA ARG A 58 -14.78 4.25 8.40
C ARG A 58 -15.30 3.24 7.38
N HIS A 59 -16.17 2.32 7.80
CA HIS A 59 -17.00 1.56 6.87
C HIS A 59 -17.77 2.53 5.97
N TRP A 60 -18.03 2.16 4.72
CA TRP A 60 -18.84 2.98 3.81
C TRP A 60 -20.18 3.39 4.44
N ALA A 61 -20.93 2.42 4.99
CA ALA A 61 -22.19 2.65 5.69
C ALA A 61 -22.08 3.56 6.94
N CYS A 62 -20.86 3.78 7.46
CA CYS A 62 -20.59 4.66 8.60
C CYS A 62 -20.14 6.07 8.19
N ALA A 63 -20.12 6.38 6.88
CA ALA A 63 -19.79 7.70 6.39
C ALA A 63 -20.80 8.73 6.91
N THR A 64 -20.30 9.88 7.34
CA THR A 64 -21.15 10.97 7.84
C THR A 64 -21.61 11.87 6.70
N LYS A 65 -22.73 12.57 6.91
CA LYS A 65 -23.20 13.63 5.98
C LYS A 65 -22.11 14.67 5.70
N HIS A 66 -21.30 15.00 6.71
CA HIS A 66 -20.18 15.94 6.55
C HIS A 66 -19.06 15.40 5.66
N GLN A 67 -18.76 14.09 5.73
CA GLN A 67 -17.78 13.48 4.83
C GLN A 67 -18.24 13.53 3.36
N ILE A 68 -19.52 13.22 3.12
CA ILE A 68 -20.09 13.26 1.77
C ILE A 68 -20.21 14.71 1.26
N GLN A 69 -20.65 15.64 2.11
CA GLN A 69 -20.70 17.05 1.76
C GLN A 69 -19.32 17.61 1.44
N GLY A 70 -18.31 17.28 2.25
CA GLY A 70 -16.94 17.69 1.99
C GLY A 70 -16.38 17.09 0.71
N LEU A 71 -16.73 15.84 0.36
CA LEU A 71 -16.39 15.26 -0.95
C LEU A 71 -17.01 16.08 -2.08
N LYS A 72 -18.32 16.38 -2.03
CA LYS A 72 -18.99 17.22 -3.04
C LYS A 72 -18.33 18.57 -3.21
N GLU A 73 -18.01 19.25 -2.11
CA GLU A 73 -17.37 20.57 -2.15
C GLU A 73 -15.99 20.49 -2.83
N THR A 74 -15.20 19.47 -2.51
CA THR A 74 -13.87 19.28 -3.13
C THR A 74 -13.90 18.82 -4.58
N THR A 75 -15.04 18.31 -5.05
CA THR A 75 -15.17 17.74 -6.39
C THR A 75 -16.17 18.47 -7.27
N GLU A 76 -16.62 19.67 -6.88
CA GLU A 76 -17.65 20.43 -7.61
C GLU A 76 -18.93 19.62 -7.83
N ASN A 77 -19.30 18.79 -6.85
CA ASN A 77 -20.43 17.87 -6.86
C ASN A 77 -20.35 16.77 -7.95
N ASP A 78 -19.18 16.56 -8.56
CA ASP A 78 -18.92 15.46 -9.49
C ASP A 78 -18.33 14.26 -8.73
N PRO A 79 -19.02 13.10 -8.65
CA PRO A 79 -18.50 11.93 -7.96
C PRO A 79 -17.28 11.33 -8.64
N THR A 80 -17.13 11.49 -9.96
CA THR A 80 -16.02 10.90 -10.74
C THR A 80 -14.66 11.51 -10.41
N LYS A 81 -14.67 12.75 -9.92
CA LYS A 81 -13.48 13.47 -9.44
C LYS A 81 -13.09 13.13 -8.00
N ALA A 82 -13.89 12.33 -7.29
CA ALA A 82 -13.60 11.97 -5.91
C ALA A 82 -12.29 11.16 -5.80
N PRO A 83 -11.39 11.48 -4.84
CA PRO A 83 -10.12 10.78 -4.72
C PRO A 83 -10.28 9.27 -4.49
N GLY A 84 -9.85 8.48 -5.48
CA GLY A 84 -9.90 7.02 -5.48
C GLY A 84 -11.15 6.41 -6.14
N TYR A 85 -12.05 7.22 -6.72
CA TYR A 85 -13.26 6.75 -7.39
C TYR A 85 -12.99 5.85 -8.60
N ASP A 86 -11.98 6.20 -9.40
CA ASP A 86 -11.55 5.49 -10.60
C ASP A 86 -11.08 4.05 -10.33
N ALA A 87 -10.58 3.79 -9.11
CA ALA A 87 -10.10 2.48 -8.68
C ALA A 87 -11.20 1.58 -8.08
N LEU A 88 -12.42 2.11 -7.90
CA LEU A 88 -13.54 1.36 -7.32
C LEU A 88 -14.18 0.40 -8.34
N SER A 89 -14.88 -0.62 -7.84
CA SER A 89 -15.78 -1.43 -8.65
C SER A 89 -16.94 -0.59 -9.21
N PRO A 90 -17.55 -0.99 -10.33
CA PRO A 90 -18.75 -0.32 -10.84
C PRO A 90 -19.88 -0.23 -9.81
N GLU A 91 -20.05 -1.26 -8.98
CA GLU A 91 -21.06 -1.30 -7.92
C GLU A 91 -20.77 -0.27 -6.81
N SER A 92 -19.51 -0.15 -6.41
CA SER A 92 -19.07 0.87 -5.44
C SER A 92 -19.17 2.28 -6.02
N GLN A 93 -18.86 2.47 -7.30
CA GLN A 93 -19.02 3.76 -7.99
C GLN A 93 -20.48 4.22 -7.96
N GLU A 94 -21.42 3.32 -8.23
CA GLU A 94 -22.85 3.63 -8.15
C GLU A 94 -23.29 3.99 -6.73
N GLN A 95 -22.76 3.30 -5.71
CA GLN A 95 -23.04 3.68 -4.32
C GLN A 95 -22.51 5.07 -3.96
N VAL A 96 -21.34 5.45 -4.47
CA VAL A 96 -20.80 6.80 -4.29
C VAL A 96 -21.68 7.83 -5.02
N ARG A 97 -22.12 7.55 -6.25
CA ARG A 97 -23.05 8.39 -7.01
C ARG A 97 -24.35 8.62 -6.25
N LEU A 98 -24.96 7.56 -5.72
CA LEU A 98 -26.16 7.64 -4.89
C LEU A 98 -25.92 8.42 -3.59
N ALA A 99 -24.76 8.23 -2.94
CA ALA A 99 -24.43 9.01 -1.75
C ALA A 99 -24.27 10.50 -2.06
N PHE A 100 -23.71 10.85 -3.23
CA PHE A 100 -23.69 12.23 -3.71
C PHE A 100 -25.11 12.76 -3.96
N GLU A 101 -26.01 11.97 -4.52
CA GLU A 101 -27.39 12.43 -4.72
C GLU A 101 -28.12 12.70 -3.39
N HIS A 102 -28.03 11.76 -2.45
CA HIS A 102 -28.77 11.81 -1.17
C HIS A 102 -28.04 12.50 -0.02
N GLY A 103 -26.75 12.83 -0.19
CA GLY A 103 -25.89 13.40 0.85
C GLY A 103 -25.46 12.42 1.95
N MET A 104 -25.72 11.12 1.78
CA MET A 104 -25.30 10.05 2.69
C MET A 104 -25.39 8.67 2.01
N PRO A 105 -24.64 7.66 2.47
CA PRO A 105 -24.80 6.28 1.99
C PRO A 105 -26.25 5.81 2.16
N VAL A 106 -26.86 5.36 1.05
CA VAL A 106 -28.25 4.91 1.01
C VAL A 106 -28.37 3.48 1.53
N ASP A 107 -27.57 2.57 0.98
CA ASP A 107 -27.53 1.18 1.42
C ASP A 107 -26.54 1.02 2.58
N LYS A 108 -27.07 0.89 3.80
CA LYS A 108 -26.27 0.68 5.01
C LYS A 108 -25.76 -0.75 5.18
N GLN A 109 -26.26 -1.69 4.39
CA GLN A 109 -25.77 -3.08 4.38
C GLN A 109 -24.72 -3.31 3.31
N PHE A 110 -24.60 -2.40 2.34
CA PHE A 110 -23.58 -2.46 1.30
C PHE A 110 -22.17 -2.37 1.88
N LYS A 111 -21.35 -3.35 1.52
CA LYS A 111 -19.94 -3.45 1.91
C LYS A 111 -19.00 -3.56 0.72
N ASP A 112 -19.46 -4.24 -0.34
CA ASP A 112 -18.69 -4.58 -1.55
C ASP A 112 -17.26 -5.02 -1.26
N ILE A 113 -17.14 -6.24 -0.72
CA ILE A 113 -15.85 -6.82 -0.38
C ILE A 113 -15.21 -7.40 -1.65
N ARG A 114 -14.24 -6.68 -2.19
CA ARG A 114 -13.49 -6.99 -3.41
C ARG A 114 -12.00 -7.10 -3.13
N GLU A 115 -11.55 -8.30 -2.76
CA GLU A 115 -10.12 -8.55 -2.50
C GLU A 115 -9.23 -8.37 -3.74
N ASP A 116 -9.80 -8.50 -4.94
CA ASP A 116 -9.14 -8.22 -6.23
C ASP A 116 -8.84 -6.72 -6.42
N LEU A 117 -9.68 -5.86 -5.86
CA LEU A 117 -9.54 -4.41 -5.88
C LEU A 117 -8.86 -3.86 -4.61
N ALA A 118 -8.62 -4.72 -3.61
CA ALA A 118 -7.83 -4.45 -2.40
C ALA A 118 -6.33 -4.30 -2.71
N LYS A 119 -5.99 -3.45 -3.68
CA LYS A 119 -4.63 -3.07 -4.00
C LYS A 119 -4.10 -2.22 -2.86
N ASP A 120 -2.78 -2.28 -2.62
CA ASP A 120 -2.15 -1.33 -1.72
C ASP A 120 -2.56 0.08 -2.14
N ALA A 121 -3.01 0.88 -1.18
CA ALA A 121 -3.27 2.30 -1.37
C ALA A 121 -2.13 2.87 -2.23
N PRO A 122 -2.39 3.58 -3.35
CA PRO A 122 -1.34 4.16 -4.15
C PRO A 122 -0.40 4.90 -3.21
N LYS A 123 0.84 4.39 -3.13
CA LYS A 123 1.89 5.05 -2.39
C LYS A 123 2.16 6.30 -3.20
N TYR A 124 1.76 7.46 -2.68
CA TYR A 124 2.14 8.71 -3.30
C TYR A 124 3.67 8.72 -3.34
N GLY A 125 4.23 8.81 -4.55
CA GLY A 125 5.65 9.10 -4.70
C GLY A 125 5.86 10.46 -4.06
N GLN A 126 6.35 10.45 -2.82
CA GLN A 126 6.59 11.67 -2.07
C GLN A 126 8.00 12.17 -2.42
N GLU A 127 8.15 13.49 -2.51
CA GLU A 127 9.48 14.10 -2.52
C GLU A 127 10.09 14.00 -1.12
N TYR A 128 11.31 13.49 -1.03
CA TYR A 128 11.98 13.29 0.24
C TYR A 128 12.70 14.57 0.65
N GLN A 129 12.00 15.46 1.36
CA GLN A 129 12.55 16.75 1.80
C GLN A 129 13.51 16.64 3.00
N ASN A 130 13.50 15.52 3.71
CA ASN A 130 14.32 15.26 4.89
C ASN A 130 15.54 14.37 4.58
N ALA A 131 16.12 14.51 3.38
CA ALA A 131 17.30 13.77 2.98
C ALA A 131 18.51 14.18 3.84
N MET A 132 19.18 13.20 4.43
CA MET A 132 20.41 13.38 5.21
C MET A 132 21.65 13.32 4.33
N ALA A 133 21.62 12.46 3.31
CA ALA A 133 22.71 12.26 2.36
C ALA A 133 22.17 11.67 1.05
N TYR A 134 22.99 11.75 0.00
CA TYR A 134 22.72 11.15 -1.30
C TYR A 134 23.84 10.16 -1.65
N LYS A 135 23.47 9.16 -2.45
CA LYS A 135 24.43 8.26 -3.07
C LYS A 135 24.01 7.93 -4.50
N VAL A 136 24.98 7.65 -5.36
CA VAL A 136 24.74 7.22 -6.73
C VAL A 136 25.51 5.92 -6.95
N ASP A 137 24.79 4.86 -7.30
CA ASP A 137 25.38 3.55 -7.52
C ASP A 137 24.74 2.81 -8.69
N LEU A 138 25.47 1.85 -9.26
CA LEU A 138 24.86 0.82 -10.10
C LEU A 138 24.20 -0.22 -9.19
N ALA A 139 22.94 -0.53 -9.43
CA ALA A 139 22.17 -1.35 -8.54
C ALA A 139 22.78 -2.75 -8.33
N ALA A 140 23.35 -3.02 -7.16
CA ALA A 140 23.90 -4.34 -6.83
C ALA A 140 22.84 -5.45 -6.78
N ARG A 141 21.60 -5.08 -6.45
CA ARG A 141 20.41 -5.93 -6.40
C ARG A 141 19.17 -5.13 -6.78
N ALA A 142 18.13 -5.85 -7.20
CA ALA A 142 16.86 -5.21 -7.55
C ALA A 142 16.30 -4.39 -6.38
N ALA A 143 15.86 -3.16 -6.67
CA ALA A 143 15.29 -2.24 -5.70
C ALA A 143 13.93 -1.72 -6.18
N ALA A 144 13.08 -1.28 -5.26
CA ALA A 144 11.83 -0.62 -5.61
C ALA A 144 12.10 0.86 -5.88
N CYS A 145 11.74 1.34 -7.08
CA CYS A 145 11.77 2.76 -7.38
C CYS A 145 10.64 3.49 -6.64
N ARG A 146 10.97 4.65 -6.06
CA ARG A 146 10.04 5.52 -5.34
C ARG A 146 9.51 6.70 -6.16
N GLY A 147 9.86 6.78 -7.45
CA GLY A 147 9.25 7.74 -8.38
C GLY A 147 7.77 7.42 -8.61
N LYS A 148 6.92 8.45 -8.71
CA LYS A 148 5.44 8.34 -8.76
C LYS A 148 4.94 7.28 -9.75
N ASP A 149 5.45 7.31 -10.98
CA ASP A 149 5.00 6.41 -12.06
C ASP A 149 5.50 4.97 -11.91
N CYS A 150 6.75 4.81 -11.45
CA CYS A 150 7.31 3.48 -11.24
C CYS A 150 6.74 2.83 -9.99
N LEU A 151 6.46 3.61 -8.95
CA LEU A 151 5.90 3.13 -7.70
C LEU A 151 4.46 2.61 -7.89
N SER A 152 3.64 3.31 -8.67
CA SER A 152 2.28 2.88 -9.01
C SER A 152 2.25 1.61 -9.86
N LYS A 153 3.18 1.49 -10.83
CA LYS A 153 3.33 0.31 -11.70
C LYS A 153 4.18 -0.82 -11.09
N GLN A 154 4.71 -0.62 -9.88
CA GLN A 154 5.66 -1.53 -9.21
C GLN A 154 6.89 -1.89 -10.06
N ILE A 155 7.34 -0.96 -10.90
CA ILE A 155 8.53 -1.12 -11.73
C ILE A 155 9.76 -1.07 -10.82
N LYS A 156 10.59 -2.10 -10.92
CA LYS A 156 11.81 -2.23 -10.13
C LYS A 156 13.01 -1.69 -10.89
N ILE A 157 13.98 -1.21 -10.13
CA ILE A 157 15.33 -0.95 -10.60
C ILE A 157 16.02 -2.31 -10.65
N THR A 158 16.49 -2.74 -11.83
CA THR A 158 17.14 -4.05 -11.99
C THR A 158 18.63 -3.98 -11.69
N LYS A 159 19.33 -5.12 -11.62
CA LYS A 159 20.75 -5.16 -11.27
C LYS A 159 21.57 -4.50 -12.37
N GLY A 160 22.48 -3.60 -12.01
CA GLY A 160 23.34 -2.87 -12.95
C GLY A 160 22.72 -1.60 -13.54
N GLU A 161 21.47 -1.27 -13.21
CA GLU A 161 20.88 0.02 -13.55
C GLU A 161 21.42 1.14 -12.66
N LEU A 162 21.68 2.31 -13.26
CA LEU A 162 22.01 3.52 -12.53
C LEU A 162 20.81 4.00 -11.71
N ARG A 163 21.05 4.33 -10.44
CA ARG A 163 20.02 4.81 -9.52
C ARG A 163 20.54 5.87 -8.58
N LEU A 164 19.61 6.72 -8.14
CA LEU A 164 19.81 7.64 -7.03
C LEU A 164 19.32 6.99 -5.74
N GLY A 165 20.17 6.96 -4.72
CA GLY A 165 19.81 6.63 -3.35
C GLY A 165 19.71 7.89 -2.50
N ILE A 166 18.60 8.05 -1.79
CA ILE A 166 18.34 9.15 -0.87
C ILE A 166 18.29 8.57 0.53
N LEU A 167 19.19 8.99 1.42
CA LEU A 167 19.23 8.53 2.80
C LEU A 167 18.28 9.39 3.63
N ILE A 168 17.26 8.77 4.25
CA ILE A 168 16.26 9.46 5.07
C ILE A 168 16.22 8.87 6.48
N PRO A 169 15.89 9.66 7.51
CA PRO A 169 15.62 9.11 8.84
C PRO A 169 14.35 8.24 8.79
N PHE A 170 14.41 7.06 9.40
CA PHE A 170 13.30 6.12 9.46
C PHE A 170 12.51 6.24 10.76
N ASP A 171 13.21 6.24 11.90
CA ASP A 171 12.64 6.28 13.25
C ASP A 171 13.43 7.20 14.21
N GLY A 172 14.26 8.10 13.66
CA GLY A 172 15.07 9.05 14.43
C GLY A 172 16.41 8.49 14.91
N GLU A 173 16.53 7.17 15.08
CA GLU A 173 17.81 6.50 15.42
C GLU A 173 18.45 5.80 14.21
N HIS A 174 17.62 5.37 13.27
CA HIS A 174 18.05 4.65 12.08
C HIS A 174 17.73 5.43 10.82
N ALA A 175 18.62 5.31 9.83
CA ALA A 175 18.42 5.84 8.49
C ALA A 175 18.12 4.71 7.51
N SER A 176 17.31 5.00 6.50
CA SER A 176 16.96 4.09 5.42
C SER A 176 17.22 4.75 4.08
N THR A 177 17.77 4.00 3.13
CA THR A 177 17.94 4.48 1.76
C THR A 177 16.73 4.15 0.91
N VAL A 178 16.11 5.18 0.34
CA VAL A 178 15.09 5.05 -0.70
C VAL A 178 15.73 5.25 -2.07
N TYR A 179 15.26 4.53 -3.08
CA TYR A 179 15.88 4.54 -4.41
C TYR A 179 14.92 5.06 -5.47
N LYS A 180 15.43 5.83 -6.42
CA LYS A 180 14.73 6.22 -7.66
C LYS A 180 15.56 5.77 -8.87
N HIS A 181 14.90 5.38 -9.96
CA HIS A 181 15.58 5.25 -11.26
C HIS A 181 16.21 6.59 -11.61
N TRP A 182 17.31 6.59 -12.36
CA TRP A 182 17.95 7.83 -12.82
C TRP A 182 16.96 8.76 -13.54
N LYS A 183 16.16 8.23 -14.47
CA LYS A 183 15.09 8.96 -15.17
C LYS A 183 13.87 9.34 -14.34
N CYS A 184 13.77 8.83 -13.10
CA CYS A 184 12.66 9.13 -12.19
C CYS A 184 13.04 10.13 -11.10
N ILE A 185 14.24 10.70 -11.16
CA ILE A 185 14.67 11.82 -10.34
C ILE A 185 13.77 13.01 -10.68
N SER A 186 13.18 13.64 -9.67
CA SER A 186 12.37 14.84 -9.85
C SER A 186 13.26 16.08 -9.98
N ALA A 187 12.71 17.20 -10.44
CA ALA A 187 13.42 18.47 -10.42
C ALA A 187 13.84 18.86 -8.98
N PHE A 188 13.04 18.49 -7.98
CA PHE A 188 13.35 18.71 -6.57
C PHE A 188 14.52 17.84 -6.10
N ASP A 189 14.51 16.53 -6.40
CA ASP A 189 15.62 15.65 -6.08
C ASP A 189 16.92 16.15 -6.72
N LEU A 190 16.85 16.53 -8.01
CA LEU A 190 18.00 16.99 -8.78
C LEU A 190 18.60 18.28 -8.20
N ALA A 191 17.76 19.25 -7.86
CA ALA A 191 18.23 20.48 -7.22
C ALA A 191 18.94 20.19 -5.89
N ASN A 192 18.40 19.30 -5.05
CA ASN A 192 19.00 18.99 -3.76
C ASN A 192 20.28 18.17 -3.87
N VAL A 193 20.32 17.16 -4.75
CA VAL A 193 21.53 16.35 -4.95
C VAL A 193 22.66 17.20 -5.55
N THR A 194 22.36 18.12 -6.48
CA THR A 194 23.36 19.07 -7.00
C THR A 194 23.87 20.00 -5.91
N LEU A 195 22.99 20.56 -5.06
CA LEU A 195 23.42 21.38 -3.92
C LEU A 195 24.28 20.59 -2.92
N PHE A 196 24.03 19.29 -2.76
CA PHE A 196 24.89 18.42 -1.96
C PHE A 196 26.24 18.21 -2.66
N PHE A 197 26.25 17.92 -3.96
CA PHE A 197 27.46 17.73 -4.76
C PHE A 197 28.39 18.94 -4.76
N GLU A 198 27.83 20.15 -4.81
CA GLU A 198 28.60 21.39 -4.73
C GLU A 198 29.28 21.60 -3.37
N ARG A 199 28.72 21.01 -2.30
CA ARG A 199 29.24 21.13 -0.94
C ARG A 199 30.20 20.00 -0.57
N ASP A 200 29.90 18.78 -1.03
CA ASP A 200 30.63 17.56 -0.69
C ASP A 200 30.52 16.52 -1.81
N SER A 201 31.46 15.57 -1.83
CA SER A 201 31.40 14.42 -2.73
C SER A 201 30.15 13.56 -2.45
N ILE A 202 29.55 13.04 -3.52
CA ILE A 202 28.43 12.10 -3.40
C ILE A 202 28.97 10.67 -3.35
N GLU A 203 28.53 9.91 -2.34
CA GLU A 203 28.91 8.50 -2.17
C GLU A 203 28.62 7.69 -3.44
N GLY A 204 29.62 6.94 -3.91
CA GLY A 204 29.52 6.00 -5.02
C GLY A 204 29.79 6.58 -6.41
N VAL A 205 29.85 7.92 -6.60
CA VAL A 205 30.13 8.52 -7.92
C VAL A 205 31.51 8.14 -8.46
N GLU A 206 32.53 8.07 -7.59
CA GLU A 206 33.91 7.70 -7.95
C GLU A 206 34.06 6.21 -8.30
N GLU A 207 33.13 5.37 -7.85
CA GLU A 207 33.14 3.92 -8.09
C GLU A 207 32.43 3.56 -9.41
N LEU A 208 31.85 4.55 -10.10
CA LEU A 208 31.14 4.34 -11.36
C LEU A 208 32.13 4.15 -12.52
N PRO A 209 31.76 3.31 -13.51
CA PRO A 209 32.47 3.27 -14.79
C PRO A 209 32.49 4.65 -15.45
N GLU A 210 33.61 5.01 -16.10
CA GLU A 210 33.89 6.36 -16.63
C GLU A 210 32.76 6.93 -17.50
N GLU A 211 32.15 6.11 -18.36
CA GLU A 211 31.03 6.52 -19.22
C GLU A 211 29.77 6.91 -18.41
N VAL A 212 29.50 6.19 -17.32
CA VAL A 212 28.35 6.45 -16.44
C VAL A 212 28.66 7.65 -15.54
N GLN A 213 29.91 7.73 -15.06
CA GLN A 213 30.39 8.85 -14.28
C GLN A 213 30.27 10.16 -15.06
N ALA A 214 30.64 10.19 -16.34
CA ALA A 214 30.48 11.35 -17.21
C ALA A 214 29.02 11.83 -17.30
N ALA A 215 28.07 10.91 -17.51
CA ALA A 215 26.65 11.24 -17.55
C ALA A 215 26.12 11.77 -16.21
N VAL A 216 26.61 11.25 -15.08
CA VAL A 216 26.25 11.73 -13.73
C VAL A 216 26.78 13.14 -13.50
N LEU A 217 28.05 13.39 -13.84
CA LEU A 217 28.67 14.71 -13.68
C LEU A 217 28.00 15.75 -14.60
N GLU A 218 27.72 15.39 -15.86
CA GLU A 218 26.98 16.26 -16.78
C GLU A 218 25.56 16.56 -16.27
N THR A 219 24.89 15.56 -15.67
CA THR A 219 23.57 15.75 -15.06
C THR A 219 23.61 16.79 -13.94
N PHE A 220 24.60 16.71 -13.05
CA PHE A 220 24.75 17.66 -11.95
C PHE A 220 25.15 19.06 -12.44
N GLN A 221 26.04 19.16 -13.43
CA GLN A 221 26.48 20.43 -14.00
C GLN A 221 25.37 21.16 -14.77
N THR A 222 24.58 20.43 -15.55
CA THR A 222 23.54 21.01 -16.39
C THR A 222 22.20 21.20 -15.66
N GLY A 223 22.03 20.51 -14.52
CA GLY A 223 20.74 20.44 -13.83
C GLY A 223 19.65 19.74 -14.66
N LYS A 224 20.04 18.91 -15.63
CA LYS A 224 19.14 18.12 -16.48
C LYS A 224 19.54 16.66 -16.45
N ILE A 225 18.57 15.75 -16.41
CA ILE A 225 18.86 14.31 -16.40
C ILE A 225 19.46 13.92 -17.75
N VAL A 226 20.73 13.52 -17.73
CA VAL A 226 21.42 12.88 -18.85
C VAL A 226 21.36 11.37 -18.62
N GLU A 227 20.79 10.64 -19.58
CA GLU A 227 20.76 9.18 -19.50
C GLU A 227 22.12 8.60 -19.92
N PRO A 228 22.71 7.70 -19.12
CA PRO A 228 23.95 7.03 -19.50
C PRO A 228 23.72 6.12 -20.71
N PRO A 229 24.76 5.84 -21.52
CA PRO A 229 24.65 4.93 -22.65
C PRO A 229 24.10 3.56 -22.23
N GLU A 230 23.22 3.01 -23.05
CA GLU A 230 22.48 1.78 -22.74
C GLU A 230 23.44 0.61 -22.60
N ARG A 231 23.61 0.11 -21.37
CA ARG A 231 24.42 -1.06 -21.07
C ARG A 231 23.56 -2.31 -21.21
N ALA A 232 24.15 -3.40 -21.68
CA ALA A 232 23.50 -4.70 -21.69
C ALA A 232 23.21 -5.16 -20.26
N ILE A 233 22.04 -4.80 -19.74
CA ILE A 233 21.54 -5.26 -18.46
C ILE A 233 20.98 -6.65 -18.68
N GLU A 234 21.60 -7.67 -18.06
CA GLU A 234 21.03 -9.01 -18.09
C GLU A 234 19.62 -8.98 -17.48
N PRO A 235 18.56 -9.37 -18.23
CA PRO A 235 17.22 -9.36 -17.69
C PRO A 235 17.15 -10.29 -16.48
N PRO A 236 16.38 -9.93 -15.44
CA PRO A 236 16.29 -10.74 -14.23
C PRO A 236 15.81 -12.15 -14.58
N LYS A 237 16.65 -13.17 -14.29
CA LYS A 237 16.26 -14.58 -14.41
C LYS A 237 14.95 -14.77 -13.64
N ALA A 238 13.88 -15.08 -14.36
CA ALA A 238 12.57 -15.32 -13.78
C ALA A 238 12.67 -16.48 -12.79
N LYS A 239 12.80 -16.18 -11.49
CA LYS A 239 12.68 -17.21 -10.46
C LYS A 239 11.21 -17.59 -10.41
N ALA A 240 10.91 -18.82 -10.78
CA ALA A 240 9.62 -19.45 -10.57
C ALA A 240 9.13 -19.11 -9.14
N LYS A 241 7.89 -18.63 -9.03
CA LYS A 241 7.24 -18.38 -7.73
C LYS A 241 7.31 -19.69 -6.93
N LYS A 242 8.25 -19.81 -6.00
CA LYS A 242 8.15 -20.81 -4.94
C LYS A 242 6.92 -20.43 -4.15
N SER A 243 5.87 -21.24 -4.24
CA SER A 243 4.73 -21.16 -3.35
C SER A 243 5.28 -21.19 -1.92
N ARG A 244 5.12 -20.09 -1.19
CA ARG A 244 5.37 -20.11 0.25
C ARG A 244 4.32 -21.05 0.82
N SER A 245 4.74 -22.23 1.26
CA SER A 245 3.89 -23.12 2.03
C SER A 245 3.38 -22.34 3.25
N LYS A 246 2.05 -22.38 3.44
CA LYS A 246 1.38 -21.82 4.60
C LYS A 246 1.96 -22.52 5.83
N LYS A 247 2.72 -21.80 6.67
CA LYS A 247 3.15 -22.30 7.97
C LYS A 247 1.90 -22.51 8.81
N SER A 248 1.47 -23.76 8.95
CA SER A 248 0.40 -24.15 9.85
C SER A 248 0.78 -23.73 11.27
N LYS A 249 -0.08 -22.92 11.92
CA LYS A 249 0.03 -22.68 13.36
C LYS A 249 -0.22 -24.01 14.07
N ALA A 250 0.79 -24.50 14.77
CA ALA A 250 0.64 -25.58 15.74
C ALA A 250 -0.23 -25.07 16.90
N SER A 251 -1.35 -25.73 17.14
CA SER A 251 -2.13 -25.60 18.36
C SER A 251 -1.52 -26.54 19.40
N ALA A 252 -0.97 -26.00 20.49
CA ALA A 252 -0.58 -26.79 21.65
C ALA A 252 -1.83 -27.22 22.43
N LYS A 253 -1.86 -28.50 22.81
CA LYS A 253 -2.83 -29.13 23.71
C LYS A 253 -2.58 -28.71 25.15
N ASP A 254 -3.63 -28.75 25.98
CA ASP A 254 -3.77 -29.55 27.22
C ASP A 254 -5.03 -29.04 27.97
N GLY A 255 -5.91 -29.84 28.58
CA GLY A 255 -5.79 -31.22 29.02
C GLY A 255 -7.13 -31.95 29.19
N GLU A 256 -6.96 -33.15 29.72
CA GLU A 256 -7.82 -34.34 29.74
C GLU A 256 -8.64 -34.46 31.04
N VAL A 257 -9.87 -34.98 30.94
CA VAL A 257 -10.50 -36.08 31.73
C VAL A 257 -11.92 -36.31 31.18
N ASP A 258 -12.13 -37.35 30.37
CA ASP A 258 -12.63 -38.70 30.70
C ASP A 258 -14.06 -38.76 31.29
N VAL A 259 -15.02 -39.22 30.47
CA VAL A 259 -16.03 -40.20 30.89
C VAL A 259 -16.36 -41.11 29.70
N THR A 260 -15.73 -42.27 29.68
CA THR A 260 -16.15 -43.52 29.02
C THR A 260 -17.67 -43.77 29.09
N VAL A 261 -18.33 -44.23 28.00
CA VAL A 261 -19.18 -45.45 27.94
C VAL A 261 -19.49 -45.80 26.45
N VAL A 262 -18.81 -46.85 25.97
CA VAL A 262 -19.24 -47.96 25.09
C VAL A 262 -20.01 -47.65 23.79
N ARG A 263 -19.29 -47.78 22.66
CA ARG A 263 -19.84 -48.27 21.39
C ARG A 263 -19.73 -49.79 21.36
N LEU A 264 -20.87 -50.49 21.32
CA LEU A 264 -20.91 -51.90 20.96
C LEU A 264 -21.29 -52.00 19.49
N ALA A 265 -20.39 -52.54 18.67
CA ALA A 265 -20.73 -53.09 17.36
C ALA A 265 -20.04 -54.45 17.26
N ALA A 266 -20.86 -55.52 17.19
CA ALA A 266 -20.87 -56.47 16.07
C ALA A 266 -21.36 -57.86 16.51
N SER A 267 -22.19 -58.42 15.61
CA SER A 267 -22.22 -59.82 15.22
C SER A 267 -23.06 -60.80 16.04
N LEU A 268 -24.15 -61.30 15.45
CA LEU A 268 -24.34 -62.71 15.00
C LEU A 268 -25.82 -63.10 15.00
N GLY A 269 -26.21 -63.92 14.01
CA GLY A 269 -27.42 -64.76 14.02
C GLY A 269 -28.61 -64.15 13.28
N SER A 270 -28.83 -64.50 12.02
CA SER A 270 -29.77 -65.57 11.62
C SER A 270 -31.15 -65.47 12.28
N LEU A 271 -32.19 -65.18 11.50
CA LEU A 271 -33.24 -66.13 11.12
C LEU A 271 -34.48 -65.39 10.56
N PHE A 272 -34.85 -65.79 9.34
CA PHE A 272 -36.19 -66.15 8.91
C PHE A 272 -37.37 -65.13 8.98
N PHE A 273 -37.88 -64.89 7.76
CA PHE A 273 -39.28 -64.98 7.32
C PHE A 273 -40.29 -63.85 7.57
N TYR A 274 -40.92 -63.48 6.43
CA TYR A 274 -42.32 -63.08 6.21
C TYR A 274 -42.78 -61.78 6.89
N SER A 275 -43.75 -61.02 6.41
CA SER A 275 -44.42 -60.77 5.13
C SER A 275 -45.50 -59.74 5.48
N SER A 276 -45.84 -58.91 4.50
CA SER A 276 -47.14 -58.24 4.36
C SER A 276 -47.51 -57.09 5.30
N ALA A 277 -47.84 -55.99 4.63
CA ALA A 277 -48.72 -54.90 5.06
C ALA A 277 -50.14 -55.42 5.41
N PRO A 278 -51.09 -54.57 5.87
CA PRO A 278 -51.53 -53.33 5.21
C PRO A 278 -51.16 -52.04 5.94
#